data_AF-A0A949MBK4-F1
#
_entry.id   AF-A0A949MBK4-F1
#
_cell.length_a   1.000
_cell.length_b   1.000
_cell.length_c   1.000
_cell.angle_alpha   90.00
_cell.angle_beta   90.00
_cell.angle_gamma   90.00
#
_symmetry.space_group_name_H-M   'P 1'
#
loop_
_entity.id
_entity.type
_entity.pdbx_description
1 polymer ?
#
loop_
_entity_poly.entity_id
_entity_poly.type
_entity_poly.pdbx_seq_one_letter_code
_entity_poly.pdbx_strand_id
1 'polypeptide(L)'
;MAVSVNNQELKGAVLERALAQRLRELLSGVAWLKGWEVEIDPAEYRTGFDIKATLPLPKGGKAELWVVCKSNPRPHQIAYDRTQDFPSPQRNPNRVWVLAAPFISPRMAQLCQELKWGWFDLAGNSHLSVPDAFQLDRTGQPPIHRVPKAGANLSTPEAARIVRALLAPENAGRKWTQRDLQAHARPNVSLGLVNKVVRHLHDQAFIEGLPDGGFKLRAPVELLTAWRDAYRFDRHQRRSYFTLLKGRRLQEALWKLESLTGGHAAYAAFSAADFQAPHVRQPKTWLYVAADWEE
;
A
#
# COMPACT_ATOMS: atom_id res chain seq x y z
N MET A 1 29.69 13.19 20.64
CA MET A 1 29.71 14.06 19.44
C MET A 1 29.01 13.32 18.32
N ALA A 2 27.76 13.68 18.04
CA ALA A 2 26.96 13.06 16.98
C ALA A 2 27.40 13.66 15.64
N VAL A 3 28.02 12.84 14.79
CA VAL A 3 28.32 13.24 13.41
C VAL A 3 26.99 13.38 12.68
N SER A 4 26.64 14.62 12.36
CA SER A 4 25.63 14.98 11.38
C SER A 4 26.08 14.43 10.02
N VAL A 5 25.75 13.18 9.72
CA VAL A 5 25.96 12.60 8.39
C VAL A 5 24.82 13.07 7.49
N ASN A 6 25.24 13.71 6.40
CA ASN A 6 24.45 14.45 5.42
C ASN A 6 23.13 13.79 4.99
N ASN A 7 22.17 14.68 4.71
CA ASN A 7 20.88 14.47 4.05
C ASN A 7 21.02 14.08 2.56
N GLN A 8 22.09 13.36 2.19
CA GLN A 8 22.34 12.95 0.82
C GLN A 8 21.49 11.72 0.50
N GLU A 9 20.49 11.88 -0.37
CA GLU A 9 19.84 10.75 -1.03
C GLU A 9 20.92 9.86 -1.63
N LEU A 10 21.12 8.66 -1.08
CA LEU A 10 22.02 7.64 -1.63
C LEU A 10 21.59 7.37 -3.08
N LYS A 11 22.49 7.62 -4.04
CA LYS A 11 22.23 7.47 -5.49
C LYS A 11 23.43 6.86 -6.21
N GLY A 12 23.14 6.24 -7.36
CA GLY A 12 24.13 5.60 -8.24
C GLY A 12 25.02 4.59 -7.52
N ALA A 13 26.29 4.55 -7.91
CA ALA A 13 27.27 3.59 -7.40
C ALA A 13 27.41 3.54 -5.87
N VAL A 14 27.17 4.66 -5.15
CA VAL A 14 27.20 4.67 -3.68
C VAL A 14 26.05 3.85 -3.10
N LEU A 15 24.85 4.00 -3.68
CA LEU A 15 23.68 3.22 -3.29
C LEU A 15 23.87 1.75 -3.64
N GLU A 16 24.33 1.44 -4.84
CA GLU A 16 24.57 0.06 -5.30
C GLU A 16 25.57 -0.66 -4.38
N ARG A 17 26.67 0.00 -3.98
CA ARG A 17 27.63 -0.57 -3.02
C ARG A 17 26.99 -0.84 -1.66
N ALA A 18 26.17 0.08 -1.15
CA ALA A 18 25.48 -0.10 0.12
C ALA A 18 24.47 -1.27 0.06
N LEU A 19 23.72 -1.38 -1.04
CA LEU A 19 22.76 -2.46 -1.26
C LEU A 19 23.46 -3.80 -1.48
N ALA A 20 24.58 -3.83 -2.21
CA ALA A 20 25.40 -5.04 -2.37
C ALA A 20 25.93 -5.51 -1.01
N GLN A 21 26.44 -4.60 -0.17
CA GLN A 21 26.87 -4.94 1.18
C GLN A 21 25.72 -5.52 2.02
N ARG A 22 24.54 -4.90 1.94
CA ARG A 22 23.34 -5.42 2.62
C ARG A 22 22.93 -6.81 2.14
N LEU A 23 23.02 -7.06 0.83
CA LEU A 23 22.75 -8.38 0.26
C LEU A 23 23.74 -9.43 0.81
N ARG A 24 25.03 -9.10 0.89
CA ARG A 24 26.05 -9.98 1.48
C ARG A 24 25.72 -10.33 2.93
N GLU A 25 25.27 -9.37 3.73
CA GLU A 25 24.85 -9.60 5.12
C GLU A 25 23.63 -10.53 5.20
N LEU A 26 22.63 -10.33 4.34
CA LEU A 26 21.45 -11.19 4.27
C LEU A 26 21.81 -12.62 3.90
N LEU A 27 22.65 -12.81 2.87
CA LEU A 27 23.10 -14.13 2.43
C LEU A 27 23.99 -14.82 3.48
N SER A 28 24.85 -14.07 4.17
CA SER A 28 25.68 -14.59 5.27
C SER A 28 24.84 -15.07 6.46
N GLY A 29 23.61 -14.54 6.62
CA GLY A 29 22.66 -15.00 7.63
C GLY A 29 22.09 -16.39 7.36
N VAL A 30 22.31 -16.97 6.18
CA VAL A 30 21.85 -18.32 5.81
C VAL A 30 22.97 -19.32 6.08
N ALA A 31 22.91 -20.01 7.22
CA ALA A 31 24.02 -20.81 7.76
C ALA A 31 24.62 -21.87 6.80
N TRP A 32 23.80 -22.48 5.94
CA TRP A 32 24.25 -23.51 5.00
C TRP A 32 24.80 -22.93 3.69
N LEU A 33 24.48 -21.68 3.36
CA LEU A 33 24.81 -21.06 2.08
C LEU A 33 26.26 -20.54 2.10
N LYS A 34 27.15 -21.25 1.41
CA LYS A 34 28.57 -20.92 1.26
C LYS A 34 28.93 -20.78 -0.21
N GLY A 35 30.04 -20.12 -0.53
CA GLY A 35 30.53 -20.01 -1.91
C GLY A 35 29.61 -19.22 -2.84
N TRP A 36 28.83 -18.29 -2.28
CA TRP A 36 28.09 -17.30 -3.06
C TRP A 36 29.01 -16.15 -3.45
N GLU A 37 28.71 -15.51 -4.58
CA GLU A 37 29.46 -14.37 -5.12
C GLU A 37 28.48 -13.22 -5.41
N VAL A 38 28.91 -11.98 -5.16
CA VAL A 38 28.10 -10.77 -5.43
C VAL A 38 28.94 -9.78 -6.22
N GLU A 39 28.50 -9.52 -7.45
CA GLU A 39 29.11 -8.62 -8.42
C GLU A 39 28.25 -7.36 -8.58
N ILE A 40 28.90 -6.20 -8.67
CA ILE A 40 28.26 -4.91 -8.95
C ILE A 40 28.67 -4.51 -10.35
N ASP A 41 27.74 -4.01 -11.15
CA ASP A 41 27.97 -3.60 -12.54
C ASP A 41 28.71 -4.68 -13.37
N PRO A 42 28.12 -5.87 -13.55
CA PRO A 42 28.82 -7.04 -14.10
C PRO A 42 29.01 -6.99 -15.64
N ALA A 43 29.21 -5.80 -16.22
CA ALA A 43 29.11 -5.49 -17.64
C ALA A 43 29.54 -6.59 -18.63
N GLU A 44 28.59 -7.02 -19.46
CA GLU A 44 28.68 -7.17 -20.92
C GLU A 44 27.23 -7.27 -21.43
N TYR A 45 26.76 -6.26 -22.17
CA TYR A 45 25.38 -6.02 -22.61
C TYR A 45 24.38 -5.56 -21.53
N ARG A 46 23.45 -4.71 -21.97
CA ARG A 46 22.35 -4.03 -21.25
C ARG A 46 21.43 -5.00 -20.49
N THR A 47 21.94 -5.66 -19.47
CA THR A 47 21.12 -6.47 -18.57
C THR A 47 20.40 -5.51 -17.61
N GLY A 48 19.08 -5.61 -17.50
CA GLY A 48 18.25 -4.64 -16.78
C GLY A 48 18.40 -4.65 -15.25
N PHE A 49 19.58 -4.98 -14.71
CA PHE A 49 19.90 -5.05 -13.28
C PHE A 49 21.29 -4.48 -12.97
N ASP A 50 21.52 -4.07 -11.72
CA ASP A 50 22.73 -3.36 -11.29
C ASP A 50 23.67 -4.27 -10.46
N ILE A 51 23.12 -5.29 -9.81
CA ILE A 51 23.87 -6.25 -8.99
C ILE A 51 23.47 -7.68 -9.39
N LYS A 52 24.46 -8.57 -9.48
CA LYS A 52 24.26 -10.00 -9.67
C LYS A 52 24.80 -10.76 -8.47
N ALA A 53 23.97 -11.61 -7.88
CA ALA A 53 24.45 -12.60 -6.90
C ALA A 53 24.32 -14.01 -7.45
N THR A 54 25.39 -14.79 -7.40
CA THR A 54 25.40 -16.18 -7.81
C THR A 54 25.50 -17.07 -6.57
N LEU A 55 24.58 -18.02 -6.42
CA LEU A 55 24.42 -18.85 -5.22
C LEU A 55 24.39 -20.33 -5.62
N PRO A 56 25.06 -21.23 -4.88
CA PRO A 56 24.91 -22.66 -5.11
C PRO A 56 23.57 -23.17 -4.58
N LEU A 57 23.01 -24.16 -5.27
CA LEU A 57 21.79 -24.85 -4.87
C LEU A 57 22.12 -26.14 -4.10
N PRO A 58 21.32 -26.54 -3.09
CA PRO A 58 21.54 -27.77 -2.31
C PRO A 58 21.59 -29.04 -3.16
N LYS A 59 20.81 -29.09 -4.24
CA LYS A 59 20.70 -30.24 -5.16
C LYS A 59 21.69 -30.16 -6.35
N GLY A 60 22.66 -29.25 -6.29
CA GLY A 60 23.58 -28.96 -7.39
C GLY A 60 23.05 -27.90 -8.36
N GLY A 61 23.97 -27.25 -9.07
CA GLY A 61 23.68 -26.09 -9.92
C GLY A 61 23.79 -24.76 -9.18
N LYS A 62 23.41 -23.68 -9.87
CA LYS A 62 23.49 -22.30 -9.37
C LYS A 62 22.16 -21.58 -9.60
N ALA A 63 21.81 -20.71 -8.65
CA ALA A 63 20.81 -19.68 -8.82
C ALA A 63 21.49 -18.32 -8.97
N GLU A 64 20.78 -17.38 -9.61
CA GLU A 64 21.19 -16.01 -9.82
C GLU A 64 20.10 -15.09 -9.25
N LEU A 65 20.50 -14.15 -8.40
CA LEU A 65 19.67 -13.00 -8.03
C LEU A 65 20.06 -11.83 -8.93
N TRP A 66 19.10 -11.32 -9.68
CA TRP A 66 19.27 -10.16 -10.54
C TRP A 66 18.61 -8.96 -9.87
N VAL A 67 19.45 -8.07 -9.34
CA VAL A 67 19.03 -7.05 -8.40
C VAL A 67 19.00 -5.68 -9.08
N VAL A 68 17.81 -5.07 -9.12
CA VAL A 68 17.59 -3.71 -9.62
C VAL A 68 17.60 -2.75 -8.46
N CYS A 69 18.52 -1.79 -8.49
CA CYS A 69 18.71 -0.77 -7.47
C CYS A 69 17.94 0.50 -7.84
N LYS A 70 17.06 0.96 -6.95
CA LYS A 70 16.32 2.21 -7.12
C LYS A 70 16.47 3.07 -5.87
N SER A 71 16.88 4.32 -6.06
CA SER A 71 17.02 5.28 -4.96
C SER A 71 15.68 5.72 -4.37
N ASN A 72 14.65 5.81 -5.20
CA ASN A 72 13.30 6.20 -4.78
C ASN A 72 12.25 5.49 -5.64
N PRO A 73 12.03 4.17 -5.45
CA PRO A 73 11.13 3.41 -6.29
C PRO A 73 9.67 3.81 -6.01
N ARG A 74 8.91 4.11 -7.08
CA ARG A 74 7.47 4.35 -6.97
C ARG A 74 6.68 3.12 -7.40
N PRO A 75 5.64 2.72 -6.66
CA PRO A 75 4.83 1.55 -6.97
C PRO A 75 4.31 1.44 -8.41
N HIS A 76 4.00 2.55 -9.09
CA HIS A 76 3.60 2.45 -10.51
C HIS A 76 4.75 2.04 -11.44
N GLN A 77 6.00 2.38 -11.12
CA GLN A 77 7.14 2.16 -12.00
C GLN A 77 7.47 0.68 -12.14
N ILE A 78 7.38 -0.11 -11.05
CA ILE A 78 7.65 -1.55 -11.09
C ILE A 78 6.68 -2.32 -11.99
N ALA A 79 5.46 -1.80 -12.19
CA ALA A 79 4.48 -2.42 -13.08
C ALA A 79 4.84 -2.22 -14.57
N TYR A 80 5.51 -1.13 -14.92
CA TYR A 80 5.99 -0.83 -16.29
C TYR A 80 7.30 -1.54 -16.62
N ASP A 81 8.14 -1.82 -15.61
CA ASP A 81 9.34 -2.65 -15.76
C ASP A 81 9.01 -4.12 -16.14
N ARG A 82 7.75 -4.45 -16.45
CA ARG A 82 7.32 -5.76 -16.96
C ARG A 82 7.37 -5.87 -18.50
N THR A 83 7.36 -4.76 -19.23
CA THR A 83 7.05 -4.76 -20.69
C THR A 83 8.24 -4.71 -21.64
N GLN A 84 9.47 -4.52 -21.15
CA GLN A 84 10.68 -4.54 -21.98
C GLN A 84 11.54 -5.77 -21.64
N ASP A 85 11.34 -6.88 -22.34
CA ASP A 85 12.25 -8.04 -22.34
C ASP A 85 12.60 -8.68 -20.98
N PHE A 86 11.77 -8.54 -19.95
CA PHE A 86 11.96 -9.25 -18.68
C PHE A 86 11.47 -10.70 -18.84
N PRO A 87 12.35 -11.71 -18.87
CA PRO A 87 11.90 -13.09 -18.84
C PRO A 87 11.12 -13.32 -17.55
N SER A 88 9.86 -13.75 -17.68
CA SER A 88 9.01 -14.17 -16.57
C SER A 88 9.81 -15.11 -15.65
N PRO A 89 9.71 -14.97 -14.31
CA PRO A 89 10.31 -15.91 -13.34
C PRO A 89 9.95 -17.38 -13.63
N GLN A 90 8.89 -17.63 -14.40
CA GLN A 90 8.46 -18.95 -14.83
C GLN A 90 9.36 -19.59 -15.91
N ARG A 91 10.14 -18.81 -16.67
CA ARG A 91 11.01 -19.33 -17.75
C ARG A 91 12.35 -19.85 -17.26
N ASN A 92 12.84 -19.36 -16.13
CA ASN A 92 14.07 -19.84 -15.51
C ASN A 92 13.96 -19.68 -13.97
N PRO A 93 13.53 -20.72 -13.24
CA PRO A 93 13.28 -20.63 -11.79
C PRO A 93 14.56 -20.37 -10.98
N ASN A 94 15.72 -20.61 -11.58
CA ASN A 94 17.01 -20.33 -10.98
C ASN A 94 17.44 -18.87 -11.16
N ARG A 95 16.64 -18.01 -11.81
CA ARG A 95 16.88 -16.58 -11.94
C ARG A 95 15.77 -15.81 -11.25
N VAL A 96 16.11 -15.16 -10.14
CA VAL A 96 15.17 -14.42 -9.31
C VAL A 96 15.44 -12.92 -9.46
N TRP A 97 14.44 -12.19 -9.92
CA TRP A 97 14.49 -10.73 -9.93
C TRP A 97 14.28 -10.18 -8.53
N VAL A 98 15.07 -9.18 -8.16
CA VAL A 98 15.06 -8.58 -6.83
C VAL A 98 15.04 -7.07 -6.93
N LEU A 99 14.09 -6.41 -6.28
CA LEU A 99 14.10 -4.95 -6.12
C LEU A 99 14.87 -4.56 -4.85
N ALA A 100 15.84 -3.66 -4.98
CA ALA A 100 16.62 -3.14 -3.87
C ALA A 100 16.53 -1.62 -3.78
N ALA A 101 16.30 -1.08 -2.58
CA ALA A 101 16.18 0.36 -2.37
C ALA A 101 16.60 0.77 -0.95
N PRO A 102 16.80 2.07 -0.67
CA PRO A 102 17.03 2.53 0.70
C PRO A 102 15.94 2.10 1.68
N PHE A 103 14.68 2.12 1.22
CA PHE A 103 13.52 1.64 1.96
C PHE A 103 12.45 1.13 0.98
N ILE A 104 11.91 -0.06 1.25
CA ILE A 104 10.79 -0.62 0.47
C ILE A 104 9.50 -0.43 1.27
N SER A 105 8.56 0.34 0.73
CA SER A 105 7.28 0.57 1.39
C SER A 105 6.43 -0.70 1.42
N PRO A 106 5.47 -0.86 2.37
CA PRO A 106 4.56 -2.00 2.38
C PRO A 106 3.82 -2.20 1.04
N ARG A 107 3.41 -1.11 0.38
CA ARG A 107 2.76 -1.18 -0.94
C ARG A 107 3.71 -1.68 -2.03
N MET A 108 4.98 -1.24 -2.00
CA MET A 108 5.98 -1.75 -2.93
C MET A 108 6.27 -3.24 -2.68
N ALA A 109 6.47 -3.63 -1.43
CA ALA A 109 6.68 -5.03 -1.05
C ALA A 109 5.55 -5.95 -1.53
N GLN A 110 4.29 -5.51 -1.36
CA GLN A 110 3.12 -6.23 -1.86
C GLN A 110 3.17 -6.40 -3.39
N LEU A 111 3.47 -5.34 -4.14
CA LEU A 111 3.60 -5.41 -5.59
C LEU A 111 4.74 -6.31 -6.04
N CYS A 112 5.89 -6.28 -5.36
CA CYS A 112 6.99 -7.21 -5.64
C CYS A 112 6.52 -8.67 -5.49
N GLN A 113 5.77 -8.97 -4.42
CA GLN A 113 5.22 -10.32 -4.21
C GLN A 113 4.20 -10.72 -5.28
N GLU A 114 3.28 -9.83 -5.67
CA GLU A 114 2.34 -10.05 -6.78
C GLU A 114 3.09 -10.36 -8.10
N LEU A 115 4.23 -9.69 -8.31
CA LEU A 115 5.11 -9.89 -9.48
C LEU A 115 6.06 -11.10 -9.33
N LYS A 116 6.06 -11.78 -8.19
CA LYS A 116 7.02 -12.86 -7.84
C LYS A 116 8.48 -12.39 -7.88
N TRP A 117 8.72 -11.13 -7.53
CA TRP A 117 10.06 -10.57 -7.32
C TRP A 117 10.44 -10.67 -5.86
N GLY A 118 11.71 -10.98 -5.61
CA GLY A 118 12.32 -10.70 -4.32
C GLY A 118 12.46 -9.20 -4.09
N TRP A 119 12.67 -8.80 -2.86
CA TRP A 119 13.00 -7.42 -2.52
C TRP A 119 13.80 -7.34 -1.23
N PHE A 120 14.59 -6.28 -1.06
CA PHE A 120 15.21 -5.94 0.22
C PHE A 120 15.51 -4.45 0.34
N ASP A 121 15.75 -3.98 1.56
CA ASP A 121 16.14 -2.60 1.81
C ASP A 121 17.29 -2.45 2.83
N LEU A 122 17.81 -1.22 2.92
CA LEU A 122 18.87 -0.88 3.86
C LEU A 122 18.42 -0.92 5.32
N ALA A 123 17.11 -0.76 5.59
CA ALA A 123 16.55 -0.92 6.94
C ALA A 123 16.57 -2.38 7.42
N GLY A 124 16.75 -3.35 6.52
CA GLY A 124 16.76 -4.78 6.83
C GLY A 124 15.44 -5.49 6.63
N ASN A 125 14.47 -4.82 6.02
CA ASN A 125 13.32 -5.52 5.50
C ASN A 125 13.75 -6.28 4.23
N SER A 126 13.24 -7.50 4.07
CA SER A 126 13.53 -8.34 2.90
C SER A 126 12.47 -9.41 2.70
N HIS A 127 12.24 -9.76 1.44
CA HIS A 127 11.64 -11.00 0.99
C HIS A 127 12.54 -11.56 -0.12
N LEU A 128 13.36 -12.57 0.19
CA LEU A 128 14.18 -13.25 -0.81
C LEU A 128 13.78 -14.72 -0.82
N SER A 129 13.21 -15.18 -1.94
CA SER A 129 12.78 -16.56 -2.11
C SER A 129 13.48 -17.17 -3.32
N VAL A 130 14.36 -18.12 -3.07
CA VAL A 130 15.02 -18.91 -4.11
C VAL A 130 14.43 -20.33 -4.04
N PRO A 131 13.70 -20.77 -5.08
CA PRO A 131 13.07 -22.09 -5.11
C PRO A 131 14.07 -23.20 -4.75
N ASP A 132 13.62 -24.18 -3.96
CA ASP A 132 14.41 -25.34 -3.52
C ASP A 132 15.71 -25.01 -2.75
N ALA A 133 15.93 -23.75 -2.35
CA ALA A 133 17.13 -23.33 -1.61
C ALA A 133 16.76 -22.67 -0.28
N PHE A 134 16.21 -21.46 -0.30
CA PHE A 134 15.88 -20.73 0.92
C PHE A 134 14.79 -19.68 0.71
N GLN A 135 14.17 -19.30 1.82
CA GLN A 135 13.30 -18.14 1.90
C GLN A 135 13.70 -17.29 3.11
N LEU A 136 13.89 -15.99 2.88
CA LEU A 136 14.19 -14.99 3.89
C LEU A 136 13.08 -13.95 3.92
N ASP A 137 12.38 -13.87 5.06
CA ASP A 137 11.32 -12.90 5.30
C ASP A 137 11.60 -12.09 6.57
N ARG A 138 11.77 -10.79 6.40
CA ARG A 138 11.97 -9.82 7.48
C ARG A 138 11.19 -8.55 7.16
N THR A 139 10.28 -8.14 8.04
CA THR A 139 9.45 -6.95 7.85
C THR A 139 9.32 -6.18 9.16
N GLY A 140 8.86 -4.93 9.08
CA GLY A 140 8.57 -4.10 10.25
C GLY A 140 9.69 -3.18 10.72
N GLN A 141 10.86 -3.19 10.06
CA GLN A 141 11.92 -2.23 10.34
C GLN A 141 11.56 -0.87 9.75
N PRO A 142 11.60 0.23 10.54
CA PRO A 142 11.29 1.56 10.04
C PRO A 142 12.38 2.05 9.08
N PRO A 143 12.07 3.02 8.20
CA PRO A 143 13.09 3.66 7.36
C PRO A 143 14.19 4.28 8.22
N ILE A 144 15.45 4.03 7.88
CA ILE A 144 16.62 4.66 8.52
C ILE A 144 16.55 6.19 8.35
N HIS A 145 16.09 6.64 7.19
CA HIS A 145 15.84 8.05 6.89
C HIS A 145 14.38 8.25 6.48
N ARG A 146 13.67 9.15 7.18
CA ARG A 146 12.31 9.53 6.81
C ARG A 146 12.36 10.59 5.71
N VAL A 147 12.27 10.15 4.45
CA VAL A 147 11.93 11.06 3.36
C VAL A 147 10.52 11.62 3.65
N PRO A 148 10.27 12.94 3.50
CA PRO A 148 8.93 13.50 3.64
C PRO A 148 7.95 12.73 2.74
N LYS A 149 6.80 12.31 3.30
CA LYS A 149 5.76 11.63 2.53
C LYS A 149 5.24 12.58 1.44
N ALA A 150 5.75 12.45 0.23
CA ALA A 150 5.14 13.06 -0.94
C ALA A 150 3.84 12.32 -1.23
N GLY A 151 2.69 12.92 -0.93
CA GLY A 151 1.40 12.27 -1.16
C GLY A 151 0.19 13.01 -0.61
N ALA A 152 -1.00 12.51 -0.96
CA ALA A 152 -2.23 12.91 -0.32
C ALA A 152 -2.37 12.22 1.04
N ASN A 153 -2.93 12.93 2.03
CA ASN A 153 -3.33 12.30 3.28
C ASN A 153 -4.73 11.69 3.10
N LEU A 154 -4.83 10.35 3.05
CA LEU A 154 -6.12 9.66 2.92
C LEU A 154 -6.97 9.71 4.20
N SER A 155 -6.42 10.22 5.31
CA SER A 155 -7.14 10.32 6.59
C SER A 155 -8.11 11.49 6.67
N THR A 156 -8.11 12.43 5.71
CA THR A 156 -8.98 13.61 5.79
C THR A 156 -10.40 13.28 5.30
N PRO A 157 -11.44 13.95 5.84
CA PRO A 157 -12.82 13.73 5.39
C PRO A 157 -13.01 13.94 3.89
N GLU A 158 -12.32 14.91 3.29
CA GLU A 158 -12.43 15.24 1.86
C GLU A 158 -11.73 14.20 0.98
N ALA A 159 -10.55 13.73 1.39
CA ALA A 159 -9.86 12.63 0.69
C ALA A 159 -10.68 11.33 0.78
N ALA A 160 -11.30 11.07 1.93
CA ALA A 160 -12.20 9.93 2.13
C ALA A 160 -13.41 9.96 1.18
N ARG A 161 -13.97 11.14 0.83
CA ARG A 161 -15.07 11.23 -0.16
C ARG A 161 -14.62 10.74 -1.54
N ILE A 162 -13.40 11.08 -1.95
CA ILE A 162 -12.80 10.65 -3.22
C ILE A 162 -12.56 9.14 -3.19
N VAL A 163 -11.97 8.62 -2.11
CA VAL A 163 -11.71 7.18 -1.95
C VAL A 163 -13.01 6.38 -1.94
N ARG A 164 -14.05 6.85 -1.21
CA ARG A 164 -15.37 6.22 -1.20
C ARG A 164 -15.99 6.17 -2.58
N ALA A 165 -15.94 7.27 -3.35
CA ALA A 165 -16.46 7.30 -4.71
C ALA A 165 -15.82 6.21 -5.60
N LEU A 166 -14.52 5.98 -5.47
CA LEU A 166 -13.80 4.94 -6.21
C LEU A 166 -14.13 3.52 -5.72
N LEU A 167 -14.31 3.32 -4.41
CA LEU A 167 -14.57 2.01 -3.79
C LEU A 167 -16.05 1.60 -3.77
N ALA A 168 -16.97 2.52 -4.04
CA ALA A 168 -18.39 2.25 -4.01
C ALA A 168 -18.74 1.14 -5.03
N PRO A 169 -19.46 0.07 -4.64
CA PRO A 169 -19.76 -1.07 -5.52
C PRO A 169 -20.45 -0.66 -6.83
N GLU A 170 -21.35 0.34 -6.78
CA GLU A 170 -22.05 0.90 -7.93
C GLU A 170 -21.10 1.57 -8.96
N ASN A 171 -19.89 1.93 -8.54
CA ASN A 171 -18.87 2.53 -9.39
C ASN A 171 -17.78 1.52 -9.80
N ALA A 172 -17.94 0.23 -9.50
CA ALA A 172 -16.96 -0.79 -9.84
C ALA A 172 -16.69 -0.81 -11.36
N GLY A 173 -15.42 -0.77 -11.75
CA GLY A 173 -14.99 -0.76 -13.16
C GLY A 173 -15.26 0.55 -13.91
N ARG A 174 -15.86 1.56 -13.27
CA ARG A 174 -16.13 2.86 -13.88
C ARG A 174 -14.83 3.56 -14.30
N LYS A 175 -14.87 4.17 -15.49
CA LYS A 175 -13.84 5.09 -15.98
C LYS A 175 -14.07 6.48 -15.39
N TRP A 176 -12.99 7.14 -15.02
CA TRP A 176 -13.00 8.43 -14.37
C TRP A 176 -12.09 9.43 -15.07
N THR A 177 -12.56 10.67 -15.18
CA THR A 177 -11.68 11.84 -15.19
C THR A 177 -11.66 12.48 -13.79
N GLN A 178 -10.70 13.37 -13.55
CA GLN A 178 -10.63 14.12 -12.30
C GLN A 178 -11.86 15.03 -12.12
N ARG A 179 -12.42 15.56 -13.22
CA ARG A 179 -13.65 16.36 -13.18
C ARG A 179 -14.88 15.51 -12.85
N ASP A 180 -14.99 14.30 -13.41
CA ASP A 180 -16.08 13.38 -13.08
C ASP A 180 -16.04 13.01 -11.60
N LEU A 181 -14.85 12.72 -11.08
CA LEU A 181 -14.66 12.34 -9.68
C LEU A 181 -14.97 13.50 -8.73
N GLN A 182 -14.61 14.74 -9.11
CA GLN A 182 -15.02 15.94 -8.39
C GLN A 182 -16.55 16.09 -8.39
N ALA A 183 -17.18 15.93 -9.56
CA ALA A 183 -18.62 16.09 -9.73
C ALA A 183 -19.41 14.99 -9.01
N HIS A 184 -18.84 13.80 -8.80
CA HIS A 184 -19.48 12.70 -8.09
C HIS A 184 -19.29 12.77 -6.57
N ALA A 185 -18.13 13.25 -6.10
CA ALA A 185 -17.87 13.36 -4.67
C ALA A 185 -18.82 14.36 -3.99
N ARG A 186 -19.50 13.89 -2.94
CA ARG A 186 -20.42 14.68 -2.12
C ARG A 186 -20.07 14.52 -0.63
N PRO A 187 -20.12 15.62 0.16
CA PRO A 187 -20.17 17.03 -0.26
C PRO A 187 -18.96 17.44 -1.13
N ASN A 188 -19.06 18.56 -1.84
CA ASN A 188 -18.07 19.01 -2.83
C ASN A 188 -16.63 18.97 -2.30
N VAL A 189 -15.70 18.62 -3.20
CA VAL A 189 -14.25 18.65 -2.97
C VAL A 189 -13.59 19.55 -4.01
N SER A 190 -12.47 20.16 -3.67
CA SER A 190 -11.73 21.01 -4.63
C SER A 190 -11.04 20.15 -5.69
N LEU A 191 -10.98 20.66 -6.93
CA LEU A 191 -10.27 19.98 -8.02
C LEU A 191 -8.77 19.80 -7.70
N GLY A 192 -8.17 20.76 -6.97
CA GLY A 192 -6.80 20.65 -6.49
C GLY A 192 -6.57 19.44 -5.57
N LEU A 193 -7.52 19.18 -4.65
CA LEU A 193 -7.47 17.98 -3.81
C LEU A 193 -7.66 16.71 -4.64
N VAL A 194 -8.60 16.69 -5.58
CA VAL A 194 -8.81 15.54 -6.47
C VAL A 194 -7.53 15.22 -7.24
N ASN A 195 -6.88 16.20 -7.85
CA ASN A 195 -5.62 16.01 -8.55
C ASN A 195 -4.51 15.47 -7.64
N LYS A 196 -4.42 15.98 -6.40
CA LYS A 196 -3.44 15.51 -5.41
C LYS A 196 -3.69 14.05 -5.02
N VAL A 197 -4.95 13.68 -4.77
CA VAL A 197 -5.34 12.30 -4.41
C VAL A 197 -5.12 11.38 -5.60
N VAL A 198 -5.59 11.72 -6.81
CA VAL A 198 -5.41 10.91 -8.02
C VAL A 198 -3.93 10.69 -8.32
N ARG A 199 -3.08 11.72 -8.20
CA ARG A 199 -1.62 11.56 -8.33
C ARG A 199 -1.05 10.59 -7.31
N HIS A 200 -1.46 10.71 -6.04
CA HIS A 200 -1.04 9.78 -4.99
C HIS A 200 -1.48 8.34 -5.30
N LEU A 201 -2.73 8.15 -5.70
CA LEU A 201 -3.26 6.83 -6.05
C LEU A 201 -2.53 6.23 -7.26
N HIS A 202 -2.20 7.04 -8.26
CA HIS A 202 -1.39 6.62 -9.38
C HIS A 202 0.01 6.24 -8.91
N ASP A 203 0.70 7.11 -8.16
CA ASP A 203 2.04 6.85 -7.64
C ASP A 203 2.12 5.53 -6.85
N GLN A 204 1.05 5.19 -6.12
CA GLN A 204 0.90 3.95 -5.33
C GLN A 204 0.31 2.75 -6.12
N ALA A 205 0.11 2.89 -7.43
CA ALA A 205 -0.48 1.87 -8.31
C ALA A 205 -1.84 1.35 -7.83
N PHE A 206 -2.67 2.20 -7.22
CA PHE A 206 -4.05 1.88 -6.89
C PHE A 206 -4.99 2.06 -8.10
N ILE A 207 -4.66 3.00 -8.97
CA ILE A 207 -5.37 3.27 -10.22
C ILE A 207 -4.45 3.00 -11.40
N GLU A 208 -5.04 2.78 -12.57
CA GLU A 208 -4.32 2.72 -13.84
C GLU A 208 -4.87 3.74 -14.83
N GLY A 209 -3.97 4.37 -15.59
CA GLY A 209 -4.33 5.28 -16.67
C GLY A 209 -4.90 4.52 -17.87
N LEU A 210 -5.77 5.18 -18.62
CA LEU A 210 -6.40 4.66 -19.83
C LEU A 210 -5.88 5.41 -21.07
N PRO A 211 -5.84 4.78 -22.25
CA PRO A 211 -5.35 5.42 -23.48
C PRO A 211 -6.13 6.69 -23.89
N ASP A 212 -7.38 6.80 -23.46
CA ASP A 212 -8.29 7.93 -23.72
C ASP A 212 -8.10 9.12 -22.76
N GLY A 213 -7.10 9.07 -21.88
CA GLY A 213 -6.79 10.16 -20.93
C GLY A 213 -7.54 10.09 -19.60
N GLY A 214 -8.36 9.06 -19.38
CA GLY A 214 -8.99 8.75 -18.11
C GLY A 214 -8.17 7.81 -17.21
N PHE A 215 -8.77 7.38 -16.11
CA PHE A 215 -8.23 6.32 -15.25
C PHE A 215 -9.34 5.44 -14.70
N LYS A 216 -8.98 4.28 -14.17
CA LYS A 216 -9.91 3.42 -13.41
C LYS A 216 -9.22 2.82 -12.19
N LEU A 217 -10.03 2.41 -11.22
CA LEU A 217 -9.54 1.71 -10.04
C LEU A 217 -9.05 0.31 -10.41
N ARG A 218 -7.82 -0.02 -10.04
CA ARG A 218 -7.17 -1.32 -10.32
C ARG A 218 -7.10 -2.20 -9.08
N ALA A 219 -6.82 -1.60 -7.92
CA ALA A 219 -6.50 -2.33 -6.69
C ALA A 219 -7.47 -1.91 -5.55
N PRO A 220 -8.75 -2.33 -5.60
CA PRO A 220 -9.78 -1.88 -4.66
C PRO A 220 -9.54 -2.35 -3.23
N VAL A 221 -9.13 -3.60 -3.04
CA VAL A 221 -8.91 -4.19 -1.70
C VAL A 221 -7.71 -3.52 -1.03
N GLU A 222 -6.67 -3.24 -1.80
CA GLU A 222 -5.43 -2.62 -1.36
C GLU A 222 -5.65 -1.15 -1.04
N LEU A 223 -6.44 -0.44 -1.86
CA LEU A 223 -6.86 0.93 -1.55
C LEU A 223 -7.70 0.98 -0.27
N LEU A 224 -8.66 0.06 -0.10
CA LEU A 224 -9.47 -0.03 1.12
C LEU A 224 -8.59 -0.29 2.35
N THR A 225 -7.61 -1.19 2.23
CA THR A 225 -6.65 -1.52 3.29
C THR A 225 -5.79 -0.30 3.64
N ALA A 226 -5.25 0.39 2.63
CA ALA A 226 -4.45 1.60 2.83
C ALA A 226 -5.28 2.74 3.46
N TRP A 227 -6.54 2.87 3.06
CA TRP A 227 -7.44 3.84 3.65
C TRP A 227 -7.79 3.51 5.10
N ARG A 228 -8.08 2.25 5.42
CA ARG A 228 -8.28 1.75 6.80
C ARG A 228 -7.09 2.10 7.69
N ASP A 229 -5.87 1.86 7.22
CA ASP A 229 -4.65 2.09 8.02
C ASP A 229 -4.35 3.59 8.22
N ALA A 230 -4.76 4.44 7.28
CA ALA A 230 -4.67 5.89 7.42
C ALA A 230 -5.82 6.48 8.25
N TYR A 231 -6.96 5.81 8.32
CA TYR A 231 -8.18 6.33 8.90
C TYR A 231 -8.04 6.50 10.42
N ARG A 232 -8.46 7.67 10.91
CA ARG A 232 -8.34 8.08 12.30
C ARG A 232 -9.71 8.08 12.96
N PHE A 233 -10.17 6.90 13.35
CA PHE A 233 -11.45 6.75 14.03
C PHE A 233 -11.48 7.51 15.36
N ASP A 234 -10.33 7.67 16.01
CA ASP A 234 -10.13 8.44 17.25
C ASP A 234 -10.52 9.93 17.14
N ARG A 235 -10.62 10.47 15.92
CA ARG A 235 -11.06 11.86 15.70
C ARG A 235 -12.57 12.05 15.70
N HIS A 236 -13.35 10.97 15.75
CA HIS A 236 -14.80 11.07 15.78
C HIS A 236 -15.25 11.51 17.17
N GLN A 237 -16.11 12.51 17.23
CA GLN A 237 -16.79 12.85 18.47
C GLN A 237 -17.68 11.68 18.88
N ARG A 238 -17.55 11.26 20.14
CA ARG A 238 -18.34 10.16 20.68
C ARG A 238 -19.08 10.65 21.91
N ARG A 239 -20.40 10.71 21.80
CA ARG A 239 -21.28 11.04 22.92
C ARG A 239 -21.97 9.75 23.39
N SER A 240 -22.17 9.65 24.70
CA SER A 240 -22.88 8.53 25.31
C SER A 240 -24.06 9.07 26.09
N TYR A 241 -25.24 8.53 25.81
CA TYR A 241 -26.48 8.91 26.46
C TYR A 241 -27.12 7.68 27.11
N PHE A 242 -28.01 7.92 28.07
CA PHE A 242 -28.77 6.88 28.74
C PHE A 242 -30.27 7.07 28.50
N THR A 243 -30.99 5.96 28.36
CA THR A 243 -32.45 5.94 28.26
C THR A 243 -33.01 4.69 28.90
N LEU A 244 -34.22 4.80 29.47
CA LEU A 244 -34.99 3.67 29.98
C LEU A 244 -35.86 3.02 28.89
N LEU A 245 -35.97 3.65 27.71
CA LEU A 245 -36.70 3.09 26.58
C LEU A 245 -36.01 1.83 26.07
N LYS A 246 -36.82 0.80 25.79
CA LYS A 246 -36.37 -0.51 25.31
C LYS A 246 -37.29 -1.01 24.19
N GLY A 247 -36.78 -1.94 23.39
CA GLY A 247 -37.55 -2.63 22.34
C GLY A 247 -38.24 -1.65 21.39
N ARG A 248 -39.52 -1.92 21.09
CA ARG A 248 -40.32 -1.10 20.16
C ARG A 248 -40.37 0.38 20.54
N ARG A 249 -40.48 0.71 21.83
CA ARG A 249 -40.55 2.12 22.28
C ARG A 249 -39.27 2.89 21.99
N LEU A 250 -38.11 2.21 22.05
CA LEU A 250 -36.83 2.80 21.65
C LEU A 250 -36.78 2.99 20.13
N GLN A 251 -37.18 1.96 19.36
CA GLN A 251 -37.20 2.04 17.89
C GLN A 251 -38.10 3.17 17.38
N GLU A 252 -39.30 3.32 17.94
CA GLU A 252 -40.24 4.41 17.60
C GLU A 252 -39.66 5.79 17.94
N ALA A 253 -38.93 5.92 19.06
CA ALA A 253 -38.26 7.17 19.42
C ALA A 253 -37.11 7.49 18.45
N LEU A 254 -36.32 6.48 18.06
CA LEU A 254 -35.22 6.63 17.12
C LEU A 254 -35.69 6.93 15.69
N TRP A 255 -36.84 6.38 15.27
CA TRP A 255 -37.44 6.68 13.97
C TRP A 255 -37.69 8.18 13.78
N LYS A 256 -38.07 8.88 14.86
CA LYS A 256 -38.27 10.34 14.82
C LYS A 256 -36.98 11.11 14.50
N LEU A 257 -35.80 10.54 14.75
CA LEU A 257 -34.53 11.16 14.38
C LEU A 257 -34.41 11.37 12.87
N GLU A 258 -35.00 10.51 12.05
CA GLU A 258 -34.99 10.70 10.60
C GLU A 258 -35.65 12.03 10.22
N SER A 259 -36.81 12.32 10.82
CA SER A 259 -37.53 13.59 10.61
C SER A 259 -36.82 14.81 11.19
N LEU A 260 -36.14 14.64 12.33
CA LEU A 260 -35.40 15.73 13.00
C LEU A 260 -34.12 16.08 12.28
N THR A 261 -33.43 15.08 11.72
CA THR A 261 -32.13 15.27 11.06
C THR A 261 -32.24 15.40 9.55
N GLY A 262 -33.44 15.25 8.96
CA GLY A 262 -33.62 15.20 7.52
C GLY A 262 -32.85 14.05 6.85
N GLY A 263 -32.82 12.87 7.49
CA GLY A 263 -32.09 11.70 6.99
C GLY A 263 -30.59 11.68 7.28
N HIS A 264 -30.09 12.56 8.16
CA HIS A 264 -28.67 12.63 8.53
C HIS A 264 -28.32 11.85 9.81
N ALA A 265 -29.17 10.89 10.18
CA ALA A 265 -28.91 9.91 11.22
C ALA A 265 -28.94 8.49 10.64
N ALA A 266 -28.02 7.63 11.08
CA ALA A 266 -27.95 6.25 10.64
C ALA A 266 -27.54 5.32 11.79
N TYR A 267 -28.07 4.10 11.83
CA TYR A 267 -27.56 3.07 12.71
C TYR A 267 -26.08 2.77 12.40
N ALA A 268 -25.31 2.52 13.46
CA ALA A 268 -23.88 2.28 13.38
C ALA A 268 -23.49 0.96 14.07
N ALA A 269 -22.28 0.50 13.78
CA ALA A 269 -21.66 -0.69 14.39
C ALA A 269 -22.62 -1.89 14.38
N PHE A 270 -22.72 -2.61 15.50
CA PHE A 270 -23.59 -3.78 15.61
C PHE A 270 -25.09 -3.44 15.53
N SER A 271 -25.49 -2.19 15.77
CA SER A 271 -26.91 -1.80 15.64
C SER A 271 -27.33 -1.69 14.19
N ALA A 272 -26.40 -1.35 13.29
CA ALA A 272 -26.61 -1.49 11.86
C ALA A 272 -26.59 -2.96 11.44
N ALA A 273 -25.65 -3.74 12.00
CA ALA A 273 -25.54 -5.17 11.73
C ALA A 273 -26.78 -5.96 12.16
N ASP A 274 -27.53 -5.52 13.17
CA ASP A 274 -28.79 -6.16 13.59
C ASP A 274 -29.82 -6.26 12.44
N PHE A 275 -29.77 -5.36 11.46
CA PHE A 275 -30.67 -5.39 10.30
C PHE A 275 -30.20 -6.33 9.19
N GLN A 276 -28.90 -6.58 9.06
CA GLN A 276 -28.31 -7.33 7.93
C GLN A 276 -27.76 -8.70 8.34
N ALA A 277 -27.24 -8.83 9.54
CA ALA A 277 -26.50 -9.98 10.06
C ALA A 277 -26.47 -10.01 11.62
N PRO A 278 -27.60 -10.30 12.31
CA PRO A 278 -27.77 -10.19 13.77
C PRO A 278 -27.07 -11.31 14.57
N HIS A 279 -25.76 -11.47 14.40
CA HIS A 279 -24.97 -12.51 15.06
C HIS A 279 -24.44 -12.09 16.45
N VAL A 280 -24.49 -10.79 16.77
CA VAL A 280 -23.96 -10.23 18.02
C VAL A 280 -25.09 -9.52 18.76
N ARG A 281 -25.38 -9.93 19.99
CA ARG A 281 -26.31 -9.19 20.88
C ARG A 281 -25.53 -8.17 21.70
N GLN A 282 -26.00 -6.93 21.72
CA GLN A 282 -25.39 -5.85 22.49
C GLN A 282 -26.44 -5.06 23.29
N PRO A 283 -26.08 -4.53 24.47
CA PRO A 283 -27.00 -3.73 25.28
C PRO A 283 -27.05 -2.24 24.88
N LYS A 284 -26.27 -1.83 23.87
CA LYS A 284 -26.15 -0.42 23.42
C LYS A 284 -26.65 -0.25 22.00
N THR A 285 -27.27 0.89 21.73
CA THR A 285 -27.58 1.35 20.37
C THR A 285 -26.55 2.40 19.96
N TRP A 286 -25.96 2.21 18.79
CA TRP A 286 -24.98 3.10 18.17
C TRP A 286 -25.60 3.76 16.96
N LEU A 287 -25.40 5.07 16.85
CA LEU A 287 -25.90 5.90 15.77
C LEU A 287 -24.77 6.80 15.29
N TYR A 288 -24.70 7.04 13.99
CA TYR A 288 -24.05 8.20 13.42
C TYR A 288 -25.09 9.30 13.27
N VAL A 289 -24.70 10.53 13.61
CA VAL A 289 -25.48 11.75 13.37
C VAL A 289 -24.53 12.74 12.71
N ALA A 290 -25.00 13.47 11.68
CA ALA A 290 -24.17 14.49 11.05
C ALA A 290 -23.87 15.63 12.05
N ALA A 291 -22.67 16.21 11.93
CA ALA A 291 -22.16 17.20 12.87
C ALA A 291 -23.08 18.42 13.05
N ASP A 292 -23.79 18.82 11.99
CA ASP A 292 -24.70 19.98 11.98
C ASP A 292 -26.02 19.73 12.74
N TRP A 293 -26.23 18.50 13.23
CA TRP A 293 -27.46 18.05 13.90
C TRP A 293 -27.17 17.46 15.29
N GLU A 294 -26.03 17.83 15.88
CA GLU A 294 -25.62 17.35 17.21
C GLU A 294 -26.23 18.12 18.39
N GLU A 295 -26.83 19.29 18.16
CA GLU A 295 -27.52 20.13 19.17
C GLU A 295 -29.03 19.86 19.18
#